data_AF-A0A4Y2AIR2-F1
#
_entry.id   AF-A0A4Y2AIR2-F1
#
_cell.length_a   1.000
_cell.length_b   1.000
_cell.length_c   1.000
_cell.angle_alpha   90.00
_cell.angle_beta   90.00
_cell.angle_gamma   90.00
#
_symmetry.space_group_name_H-M   'P 1'
#
loop_
_entity.id
_entity.type
_entity.pdbx_description
1 polymer ?
#
loop_
_entity_poly.entity_id
_entity_poly.type
_entity_poly.pdbx_seq_one_letter_code
_entity_poly.pdbx_strand_id
1 'polypeptide(L)'
;MQNKKRWNIFWTDEAHFHIHGYVNTQNCRIWAKENPFGHLPVPLHSEKVTVWFRVKASFIVGQFFFEEIRPAGPVTCTVNGVCYESLLRNYVIAAL
;
A
#
# COMPACT_ATOMS: atom_id res chain seq x y z
N MET A 1 -23.24 -26.01 -15.95
CA MET A 1 -21.85 -25.98 -15.43
C MET A 1 -21.40 -24.53 -15.37
N GLN A 2 -21.46 -23.90 -14.19
CA GLN A 2 -21.10 -22.49 -14.02
C GLN A 2 -19.58 -22.29 -14.11
N ASN A 3 -19.18 -21.18 -14.72
CA ASN A 3 -17.80 -20.78 -15.04
C ASN A 3 -16.87 -20.79 -13.80
N LYS A 4 -16.30 -21.95 -13.49
CA LYS A 4 -15.34 -22.18 -12.39
C LYS A 4 -14.08 -21.29 -12.50
N LYS A 5 -13.77 -20.77 -13.70
CA LYS A 5 -12.60 -19.92 -13.97
C LYS A 5 -12.71 -18.48 -13.43
N ARG A 6 -13.91 -17.88 -13.30
CA ARG A 6 -14.04 -16.46 -12.93
C ARG A 6 -13.78 -16.16 -11.44
N TRP A 7 -13.80 -17.19 -10.58
CA TRP A 7 -13.74 -17.02 -9.12
C TRP A 7 -12.35 -17.26 -8.50
N ASN A 8 -11.35 -17.61 -9.32
CA ASN A 8 -9.98 -17.88 -8.86
C ASN A 8 -9.00 -16.74 -9.17
N ILE A 9 -9.50 -15.52 -9.38
CA ILE A 9 -8.64 -14.34 -9.57
C ILE A 9 -8.32 -13.75 -8.20
N PHE A 10 -7.03 -13.48 -7.99
CA PHE A 10 -6.55 -12.64 -6.89
C PHE A 10 -6.18 -11.29 -7.48
N TRP A 11 -6.64 -10.21 -6.83
CA TRP A 11 -6.18 -8.85 -7.10
C TRP A 11 -5.18 -8.44 -6.04
N THR A 12 -4.13 -7.78 -6.48
CA THR A 12 -3.00 -7.40 -5.62
C THR A 12 -2.47 -6.05 -6.04
N ASP A 13 -2.08 -5.23 -5.08
CA ASP A 13 -1.49 -3.92 -5.32
C ASP A 13 -0.70 -3.46 -4.09
N GLU A 14 0.16 -2.46 -4.27
CA GLU A 14 0.86 -1.77 -3.20
C GLU A 14 0.22 -0.42 -2.87
N ALA A 15 0.17 -0.08 -1.58
CA ALA A 15 -0.26 1.23 -1.12
C ALA A 15 0.67 1.78 -0.05
N HIS A 16 0.86 3.11 -0.07
CA HIS A 16 1.54 3.84 0.99
C HIS A 16 0.51 4.43 1.97
N PHE A 17 0.70 4.16 3.26
CA PHE A 17 -0.07 4.74 4.35
C PHE A 17 0.83 5.61 5.21
N HIS A 18 0.55 6.90 5.30
CA HIS A 18 1.34 7.80 6.13
C HIS A 18 0.86 7.76 7.57
N ILE A 19 1.79 7.58 8.51
CA ILE A 19 1.49 7.39 9.94
C ILE A 19 0.83 8.63 10.55
N HIS A 20 1.19 9.80 10.02
CA HIS A 20 0.69 11.09 10.49
C HIS A 20 -0.67 11.48 9.89
N GLY A 21 -1.41 10.53 9.30
CA GLY A 21 -2.70 10.80 8.66
C GLY A 21 -2.61 11.65 7.40
N TYR A 22 -1.41 11.79 6.84
CA TYR A 22 -1.23 12.49 5.57
C TYR A 22 -1.87 11.67 4.45
N VAL A 23 -2.92 12.21 3.87
CA VAL A 23 -3.54 11.67 2.65
C VAL A 23 -2.97 12.47 1.49
N ASN A 24 -2.36 11.78 0.52
CA ASN A 24 -1.90 12.42 -0.70
C ASN A 24 -3.10 12.97 -1.48
N THR A 25 -3.39 14.24 -1.26
CA THR A 25 -4.54 14.96 -1.81
C THR A 25 -4.32 15.37 -3.26
N GLN A 26 -3.75 14.50 -4.11
CA GLN A 26 -3.66 14.77 -5.56
C GLN A 26 -5.05 14.96 -6.24
N ASN A 27 -6.14 14.94 -5.46
CA ASN A 27 -7.48 15.40 -5.83
C ASN A 27 -8.17 16.30 -4.77
N CYS A 28 -7.47 17.07 -3.93
CA CYS A 28 -8.15 18.05 -3.06
C CYS A 28 -8.38 19.36 -3.84
N ARG A 29 -9.57 19.47 -4.41
CA ARG A 29 -10.06 20.70 -5.05
C ARG A 29 -10.75 21.56 -3.99
N ILE A 30 -10.05 22.57 -3.50
CA ILE A 30 -10.62 23.56 -2.57
C ILE A 30 -11.42 24.58 -3.41
N TRP A 31 -12.71 24.68 -3.17
CA TRP A 31 -13.54 25.74 -3.74
C TRP A 31 -13.59 26.92 -2.78
N ALA A 32 -12.99 28.04 -3.16
CA ALA A 32 -13.04 29.29 -2.41
C ALA A 32 -13.25 30.47 -3.38
N LYS A 33 -13.89 31.54 -2.89
CA LYS A 33 -14.14 32.76 -3.68
C LYS A 33 -12.85 33.53 -3.98
N GLU A 34 -11.84 33.39 -3.12
CA GLU A 34 -10.50 33.97 -3.24
C GLU A 34 -9.47 32.87 -2.94
N ASN A 35 -8.27 32.97 -3.52
CA ASN A 35 -7.20 31.99 -3.34
C ASN A 35 -6.86 31.86 -1.84
N PRO A 36 -7.15 30.74 -1.17
CA PRO A 36 -6.70 30.53 0.18
C PRO A 36 -5.20 30.28 0.05
N PHE A 37 -4.37 31.24 0.43
CA PHE A 37 -2.89 31.14 0.45
C PHE A 37 -2.34 30.02 1.37
N GLY A 38 -3.16 29.01 1.71
CA GLY A 38 -2.81 27.82 2.46
C GLY A 38 -2.02 26.84 1.60
N HIS A 39 -0.77 27.18 1.28
CA HIS A 39 0.22 26.15 1.05
C HIS A 39 0.52 25.50 2.40
N LEU A 40 -0.08 24.35 2.67
CA LEU A 40 0.38 23.50 3.77
C LEU A 40 1.68 22.84 3.31
N PRO A 41 2.84 23.16 3.90
CA PRO A 41 4.08 22.49 3.55
C PRO A 41 3.95 21.01 3.92
N VAL A 42 4.02 20.15 2.90
CA VAL A 42 4.00 18.71 3.09
C VAL A 42 5.45 18.23 3.24
N PRO A 43 5.77 17.44 4.28
CA PRO A 43 7.07 16.80 4.38
C PRO A 43 7.26 15.83 3.20
N LEU A 44 8.28 16.08 2.37
CA LEU A 44 8.61 15.21 1.23
C LEU A 44 8.87 13.74 1.66
N HIS A 45 9.36 13.57 2.89
CA HIS A 45 9.71 12.28 3.49
C HIS A 45 8.95 12.02 4.79
N SER A 46 7.63 12.23 4.78
CA SER A 46 6.78 11.83 5.91
C SER A 46 6.88 10.31 6.13
N GLU A 47 6.96 9.90 7.40
CA GLU A 47 6.94 8.49 7.78
C GLU A 47 5.68 7.82 7.23
N LYS A 48 5.91 6.71 6.54
CA LYS A 48 4.89 5.94 5.84
C LYS A 48 5.20 4.47 5.96
N VAL A 49 4.17 3.65 5.83
CA VAL A 49 4.25 2.21 5.71
C VAL A 49 3.84 1.82 4.31
N THR A 50 4.60 0.93 3.67
CA THR A 50 4.22 0.38 2.37
C THR A 50 3.65 -1.01 2.59
N VAL A 51 2.42 -1.21 2.14
CA VAL A 51 1.69 -2.46 2.32
C VAL A 51 1.37 -3.02 0.95
N TRP A 52 1.68 -4.30 0.75
CA TRP A 52 1.12 -5.09 -0.32
C TRP A 52 -0.10 -5.85 0.20
N PHE A 53 -1.16 -5.88 -0.60
CA PHE A 53 -2.41 -6.50 -0.18
C PHE A 53 -2.96 -7.45 -1.23
N ARG A 54 -3.61 -8.53 -0.79
CA ARG A 54 -4.27 -9.48 -1.69
C ARG A 54 -5.73 -9.66 -1.34
N VAL A 55 -6.59 -9.50 -2.34
CA VAL A 55 -8.03 -9.70 -2.21
C VAL A 55 -8.57 -10.70 -3.23
N LYS A 56 -9.64 -11.36 -2.85
CA LYS A 56 -10.56 -12.09 -3.72
C LYS A 56 -11.90 -11.36 -3.75
N ALA A 57 -12.75 -11.72 -4.69
CA ALA A 57 -14.10 -11.16 -4.81
C ALA A 57 -14.94 -11.34 -3.54
N SER A 58 -14.62 -12.34 -2.71
CA SER A 58 -15.38 -12.70 -1.51
C SER A 58 -14.72 -12.30 -0.19
N PHE A 59 -13.40 -12.13 -0.11
CA PHE A 59 -12.70 -11.81 1.13
C PHE A 59 -11.28 -11.29 0.92
N ILE A 60 -10.75 -10.70 1.98
CA ILE A 60 -9.37 -10.25 2.12
C ILE A 60 -8.48 -11.44 2.48
N VAL A 61 -7.44 -11.69 1.69
CA VAL A 61 -6.57 -12.86 1.86
C VAL A 61 -5.45 -12.56 2.83
N GLY A 62 -4.89 -11.35 2.80
CA GLY A 62 -3.83 -10.95 3.71
C GLY A 62 -3.07 -9.71 3.24
N GLN A 63 -2.19 -9.24 4.12
CA GLN A 63 -1.33 -8.08 3.93
C GLN A 63 0.12 -8.43 4.22
N PHE A 64 1.04 -7.79 3.49
CA PHE A 64 2.46 -7.90 3.68
C PHE A 64 3.06 -6.50 3.82
N PHE A 65 3.87 -6.28 4.85
CA PHE A 65 4.53 -5.02 5.11
C PHE A 65 5.95 -5.03 4.54
N PHE A 66 6.28 -4.00 3.75
CA PHE A 66 7.67 -3.78 3.32
C PHE A 66 8.39 -2.99 4.41
N GLU A 67 8.91 -3.73 5.40
CA GLU A 67 9.63 -3.18 6.54
C GLU A 67 10.93 -3.95 6.80
N GLU A 68 11.92 -3.23 7.32
CA GLU A 68 13.16 -3.76 7.84
C GLU A 68 13.12 -3.69 9.36
N ILE A 69 13.35 -4.82 10.03
CA ILE A 69 13.39 -4.87 11.49
C ILE A 69 14.73 -4.31 11.96
N ARG A 70 14.69 -3.20 12.68
CA ARG A 70 15.85 -2.59 13.33
C ARG A 70 15.72 -2.65 14.85
N PRO A 71 16.81 -2.46 15.62
CA PRO A 71 16.74 -2.42 17.08
C PRO A 71 15.77 -1.37 17.64
N ALA A 72 15.56 -0.27 16.90
CA ALA A 72 14.63 0.79 17.26
C ALA A 72 13.17 0.52 16.83
N GLY A 73 12.91 -0.59 16.13
CA GLY A 73 11.60 -0.96 15.58
C GLY A 73 11.61 -1.18 14.06
N PRO A 74 10.46 -1.56 13.48
CA PRO A 74 10.32 -1.73 12.03
C PRO A 74 10.41 -0.38 11.32
N VAL A 75 11.17 -0.33 10.23
CA VAL A 75 11.30 0.86 9.37
C VAL A 75 10.92 0.48 7.96
N THR A 76 10.06 1.27 7.33
CA THR A 76 9.63 1.03 5.95
C THR A 76 10.80 1.01 4.99
N CYS A 77 10.88 -0.04 4.18
CA CYS A 77 11.91 -0.19 3.17
C CYS A 77 11.38 0.17 1.77
N THR A 78 12.29 0.60 0.91
CA THR A 78 11.97 0.83 -0.50
C THR A 78 11.68 -0.50 -1.18
N VAL A 79 10.52 -0.61 -1.84
CA VAL A 79 10.17 -1.79 -2.63
C VAL A 79 11.15 -1.91 -3.79
N ASN A 80 11.88 -3.02 -3.82
CA ASN A 80 12.82 -3.36 -4.88
C ASN A 80 12.52 -4.77 -5.40
N GLY A 81 13.17 -5.15 -6.51
CA GLY A 81 12.93 -6.45 -7.14
C GLY A 81 13.21 -7.65 -6.22
N VAL A 82 14.21 -7.56 -5.33
CA VAL A 82 14.57 -8.64 -4.41
C VAL A 82 13.48 -8.81 -3.33
N CYS A 83 13.03 -7.71 -2.73
CA CYS A 83 11.93 -7.74 -1.76
C CYS A 83 10.64 -8.25 -2.39
N TYR A 84 10.36 -7.83 -3.63
CA TYR A 84 9.18 -8.26 -4.35
C TYR A 84 9.22 -9.75 -4.72
N GLU A 85 10.38 -10.24 -5.14
CA GLU A 85 10.58 -11.67 -5.44
C GLU A 85 10.41 -12.54 -4.19
N SER A 86 10.97 -12.10 -3.06
CA SER A 86 10.76 -12.75 -1.75
C SER A 86 9.29 -12.79 -1.36
N LEU A 87 8.55 -11.68 -1.52
CA LEU A 87 7.09 -11.63 -1.31
C LEU A 87 6.38 -12.68 -2.17
N LEU A 88 6.69 -12.74 -3.47
CA LEU A 88 6.04 -13.67 -4.39
C LEU A 88 6.30 -15.13 -4.00
N ARG A 89 7.56 -15.49 -3.68
CA ARG A 89 7.91 -16.84 -3.29
C ARG A 89 7.31 -17.26 -1.96
N ASN A 90 7.51 -16.43 -0.94
CA ASN A 90 7.27 -16.81 0.45
C ASN A 90 5.84 -16.55 0.90
N TYR A 91 5.12 -15.64 0.23
CA TYR A 91 3.78 -15.23 0.67
C TYR A 91 2.71 -15.47 -0.40
N VAL A 92 3.03 -15.26 -1.68
CA VAL A 92 2.03 -15.45 -2.75
C VAL A 92 1.91 -16.91 -3.12
N ILE A 93 3.01 -17.56 -3.52
CA ILE A 93 3.05 -18.96 -3.94
C ILE A 93 2.81 -19.90 -2.77
N ALA A 94 3.42 -19.64 -1.60
CA ALA A 94 3.24 -20.48 -0.42
C ALA A 94 1.78 -20.52 0.10
N ALA A 95 0.95 -19.55 -0.28
CA ALA A 95 -0.46 -19.47 0.12
C ALA A 95 -1.43 -20.02 -0.95
N LEU A 96 -0.92 -20.53 -2.08
CA LEU A 96 -1.68 -21.24 -3.11
C LEU A 96 -1.63 -22.75 -2.87
#